data_AF-A0A6A1WNX9-F1
#
_entry.id   AF-A0A6A1WNX9-F1
#
_cell.length_a   1.000
_cell.length_b   1.000
_cell.length_c   1.000
_cell.angle_alpha   90.00
_cell.angle_beta   90.00
_cell.angle_gamma   90.00
#
_symmetry.space_group_name_H-M   'P 1'
#
loop_
_entity.id
_entity.type
_entity.pdbx_description
1 polymer ?
#
loop_
_entity_poly.entity_id
_entity_poly.type
_entity_poly.pdbx_seq_one_letter_code
_entity_poly.pdbx_strand_id
1 'polypeptide(L)' 'MAANFWTSSHNKQLLDQEEVDVVHPVDKDKGITLEDFKLIKMHMANYVCKLAQQLKLRQRFELTRNVT' A
#
# COMPACT_ATOMS: atom_id res chain seq x y z
N MET A 1 -12.95 10.64 -7.30
CA MET A 1 -13.71 10.84 -8.55
C MET A 1 -12.95 10.18 -9.69
N ALA A 2 -13.50 9.15 -10.33
CA ALA A 2 -12.80 8.38 -11.36
C ALA A 2 -12.51 9.18 -12.64
N ALA A 3 -13.29 10.22 -12.94
CA ALA A 3 -13.19 10.98 -14.19
C ALA A 3 -11.99 11.95 -14.26
N ASN A 4 -11.41 12.35 -13.13
CA ASN A 4 -10.35 13.37 -13.07
C ASN A 4 -8.98 12.77 -12.71
N PHE A 5 -8.76 11.48 -12.98
CA PHE A 5 -7.53 10.79 -12.58
C PHE A 5 -6.27 11.51 -13.12
N TRP A 6 -6.25 11.81 -14.42
CA TRP A 6 -5.10 12.43 -15.10
C TRP A 6 -4.74 13.85 -14.64
N THR A 7 -5.67 14.56 -14.01
CA THR A 7 -5.43 15.92 -13.47
C THR A 7 -5.33 15.94 -11.95
N SER A 8 -5.60 14.81 -11.28
CA SER A 8 -5.60 14.69 -9.82
C SER A 8 -4.20 14.66 -9.23
N SER A 9 -4.09 15.04 -7.95
CA SER A 9 -2.87 14.85 -7.16
C SER A 9 -2.46 13.38 -7.08
N HIS A 10 -3.42 12.46 -7.13
CA HIS A 10 -3.18 11.02 -7.06
C HIS A 10 -2.32 10.51 -8.22
N ASN A 11 -2.51 11.04 -9.43
CA ASN A 11 -1.64 10.71 -10.57
C ASN A 11 -0.23 11.31 -10.44
N LYS A 12 -0.12 12.51 -9.86
CA LYS A 12 1.17 13.21 -9.67
C LYS A 12 2.04 12.64 -8.55
N GLN A 13 1.45 11.82 -7.67
CA GLN A 13 2.12 11.19 -6.52
C GLN A 13 2.40 9.70 -6.76
N LEU A 14 2.18 9.19 -7.97
CA LEU A 14 2.60 7.85 -8.34
C LEU A 14 4.12 7.81 -8.36
N LEU A 15 4.70 6.90 -7.60
CA LEU A 15 6.14 6.67 -7.55
C LEU A 15 6.52 5.67 -8.64
N ASP A 16 7.72 5.86 -9.20
CA ASP A 16 8.28 4.91 -10.15
C ASP A 16 8.68 3.62 -9.43
N GLN A 17 8.65 2.49 -10.14
CA GLN A 17 8.94 1.17 -9.56
C GLN A 17 10.30 1.12 -8.87
N GLU A 18 11.29 1.85 -9.40
CA GLU A 18 12.64 1.96 -8.84
C GLU A 18 12.68 2.69 -7.49
N GLU A 19 11.75 3.63 -7.25
CA GLU A 19 11.62 4.34 -5.97
C GLU A 19 10.87 3.50 -4.92
N VAL A 20 10.02 2.57 -5.37
CA VAL A 20 9.19 1.70 -4.51
C VAL A 20 9.96 0.47 -4.01
N ASP A 21 10.88 -0.06 -4.81
CA ASP A 21 11.70 -1.24 -4.49
C ASP A 21 12.98 -0.88 -3.68
N VAL A 22 12.91 0.18 -2.89
CA VAL A 22 13.99 0.59 -1.98
C VAL A 22 13.67 0.12 -0.56
N VAL A 23 14.55 -0.71 0.02
CA VAL A 23 14.50 -1.01 1.45
C VAL A 23 15.00 0.19 2.22
N HIS A 24 14.17 0.74 3.11
CA HIS A 24 14.58 1.85 3.96
C HIS A 24 15.79 1.42 4.80
N PRO A 25 16.83 2.27 4.97
CA PRO A 25 18.06 1.89 5.67
C PRO A 25 17.82 1.28 7.06
N VAL A 26 16.83 1.82 7.77
CA VAL A 26 16.39 1.34 9.10
C VAL A 26 15.88 -0.10 9.10
N ASP A 27 15.28 -0.54 7.99
CA ASP A 27 14.77 -1.90 7.85
C ASP A 27 15.84 -2.84 7.29
N LYS A 28 16.78 -2.31 6.51
CA LYS A 28 18.00 -3.01 6.11
C LYS A 28 18.88 -3.36 7.33
N ASP A 29 18.98 -2.45 8.29
CA ASP A 29 19.71 -2.67 9.55
C ASP A 29 19.09 -3.77 10.42
N LYS A 30 17.78 -4.04 10.24
CA LYS A 30 17.07 -5.15 10.89
C LYS A 30 17.18 -6.46 10.10
N GLY A 31 17.91 -6.47 8.99
CA GLY A 31 18.08 -7.63 8.12
C GLY A 31 16.87 -7.95 7.24
N ILE A 32 15.94 -7.00 7.07
CA ILE A 32 14.73 -7.21 6.27
C ILE A 32 15.10 -7.14 4.79
N THR A 33 14.79 -8.21 4.05
CA THR A 33 15.01 -8.26 2.59
C THR A 33 13.83 -7.67 1.82
N LEU A 34 13.99 -7.40 0.52
CA LEU A 34 12.89 -6.93 -0.34
C LEU A 34 11.74 -7.94 -0.40
N GLU A 35 12.07 -9.22 -0.38
CA GLU A 35 11.13 -10.33 -0.41
C GLU A 35 10.30 -10.39 0.87
N ASP A 36 10.94 -10.15 2.03
CA ASP A 36 10.22 -10.00 3.31
C ASP A 36 9.27 -8.81 3.27
N PHE A 37 9.69 -7.69 2.66
CA PHE A 37 8.84 -6.52 2.48
C PHE A 37 7.58 -6.83 1.65
N LYS A 38 7.71 -7.60 0.57
CA LYS A 38 6.57 -8.04 -0.25
C LYS A 38 5.62 -8.92 0.57
N LEU A 39 6.17 -9.87 1.34
CA LEU A 39 5.38 -10.75 2.21
C LEU A 39 4.65 -9.97 3.31
N ILE A 40 5.33 -9.01 3.95
CA ILE A 40 4.76 -8.14 4.96
C ILE A 40 3.62 -7.29 4.37
N LYS A 41 3.83 -6.63 3.23
CA LYS A 41 2.80 -5.84 2.55
C LYS A 41 1.57 -6.70 2.21
N MET A 42 1.79 -7.90 1.68
CA MET A 42 0.71 -8.84 1.37
C MET A 42 -0.04 -9.28 2.64
N HIS A 43 0.67 -9.62 3.71
CA HIS A 43 0.06 -10.03 4.96
C HIS A 43 -0.75 -8.90 5.60
N MET A 44 -0.24 -7.67 5.57
CA MET A 44 -0.93 -6.49 6.08
C MET A 44 -2.19 -6.18 5.27
N ALA A 45 -2.11 -6.22 3.93
CA ALA A 45 -3.28 -6.03 3.07
C ALA A 45 -4.39 -7.07 3.36
N ASN A 46 -4.00 -8.34 3.52
CA ASN A 46 -4.92 -9.42 3.89
C ASN A 46 -5.52 -9.21 5.29
N TYR A 47 -4.73 -8.73 6.24
CA TYR A 47 -5.20 -8.44 7.59
C TYR A 47 -6.22 -7.30 7.59
N VAL A 48 -5.94 -6.19 6.90
CA VAL A 48 -6.86 -5.06 6.74
C VAL A 48 -8.17 -5.50 6.07
N CYS A 49 -8.08 -6.33 5.02
CA CYS A 49 -9.25 -6.87 4.33
C CYS A 49 -10.12 -7.74 5.27
N LYS A 50 -9.50 -8.66 6.01
CA LYS A 50 -10.23 -9.49 6.99
C LYS A 50 -10.87 -8.65 8.08
N LEU A 51 -10.16 -7.66 8.61
CA LEU A 51 -10.67 -6.75 9.63
C LEU A 51 -11.87 -5.94 9.11
N ALA A 52 -11.78 -5.41 7.88
CA ALA A 52 -12.85 -4.65 7.26
C ALA A 52 -14.10 -5.51 6.99
N GLN A 53 -13.91 -6.78 6.58
CA GLN A 53 -14.99 -7.76 6.46
C GLN A 53 -15.67 -8.04 7.81
N GLN A 54 -14.90 -8.21 8.89
CA GLN A 54 -15.44 -8.41 10.24
C GLN A 54 -16.25 -7.19 10.72
N LEU A 55 -15.81 -5.98 10.36
CA LEU A 55 -16.49 -4.72 10.68
C LEU A 55 -17.63 -4.37 9.71
N LYS A 56 -17.92 -5.25 8.73
CA LYS A 56 -18.93 -5.06 7.66
C LYS A 56 -18.75 -3.74 6.90
N LEU A 57 -17.52 -3.25 6.80
CA LEU A 57 -17.22 -2.06 6.01
C LEU A 57 -17.42 -2.43 4.52
N ARG A 58 -18.10 -1.56 3.77
CA ARG A 58 -18.18 -1.74 2.31
C ARG A 58 -16.78 -1.54 1.72
N GLN A 59 -16.38 -2.39 0.76
CA GLN A 59 -15.07 -2.38 0.06
C GLN A 59 -14.52 -0.99 -0.34
N ARG A 60 -15.38 -0.01 -0.58
CA ARG A 60 -14.97 1.37 -0.93
C ARG A 60 -14.10 2.05 0.13
N PHE A 61 -14.14 1.64 1.40
CA PHE A 61 -13.26 2.19 2.44
C PHE A 61 -11.87 1.55 2.46
N GLU A 62 -11.72 0.30 2.00
CA GLU A 62 -10.47 -0.46 2.10
C GLU A 62 -9.39 0.07 1.13
N LEU A 63 -9.78 0.50 -0.07
CA LEU A 63 -8.86 1.00 -1.09
C LEU A 63 -8.27 2.39 -0.78
N THR A 64 -8.94 3.20 0.06
CA THR A 64 -8.50 4.58 0.34
C THR A 64 -7.40 4.64 1.41
N ARG A 65 -7.31 3.63 2.28
CA ARG A 65 -6.34 3.62 3.41
C ARG A 65 -4.99 3.01 3.09
N ASN A 66 -4.88 2.22 2.02
CA ASN A 66 -3.61 1.66 1.56
C ASN A 66 -2.85 2.58 0.58
N VAL A 67 -3.37 3.80 0.33
CA VAL A 67 -2.80 4.76 -0.64
C VAL A 67 -2.66 6.17 -0.03
N THR A 68 -2.33 6.24 1.25
CA THR A 68 -1.89 7.46 1.94
C THR A 68 -0.73 7.11 2.83
#